data_AF-A0A1E1XRQ2-F1
#
_entry.id   AF-A0A1E1XRQ2-F1
#
_cell.length_a   1.000
_cell.length_b   1.000
_cell.length_c   1.000
_cell.angle_alpha   90.00
_cell.angle_beta   90.00
_cell.angle_gamma   90.00
#
_symmetry.space_group_name_H-M   'P 1'
#
loop_
_entity.id
_entity.type
_entity.pdbx_description
1 polymer ?
#
loop_
_entity_poly.entity_id
_entity_poly.type
_entity_poly.pdbx_seq_one_letter_code
_entity_poly.pdbx_strand_id
1 'polypeptide(L)'
;MLVANVGKLIATFIILLHIVVDEAFCIDDVGNELQCKAPNAISCYWNIADKFGKGHFLAVPANRKDYLTSFCQVSDNPVEFPEDATCKDFYAGCTDFDKRQFARMEAGYAELQKAATATDVCQPVESLRECLNLNVIRNCDLPPVSGVGISFARMTSRRRAAEKLKACLQKSLHSCDSKIYGAAMGHLKRIADSIVELNTPSMLGV
;
A
#
# COMPACT_ATOMS: atom_id res chain seq x y z
N MET A 1 -9.85 -48.33 55.19
CA MET A 1 -11.11 -47.86 54.56
C MET A 1 -10.88 -46.46 54.01
N LEU A 2 -10.07 -46.32 52.93
CA LEU A 2 -9.69 -45.01 52.37
C LEU A 2 -9.16 -45.07 50.93
N VAL A 3 -9.49 -46.13 50.18
CA VAL A 3 -9.00 -46.31 48.79
C VAL A 3 -10.17 -46.40 47.78
N ALA A 4 -11.40 -46.65 48.24
CA ALA A 4 -12.57 -46.79 47.37
C ALA A 4 -13.23 -45.47 46.95
N ASN A 5 -12.89 -44.33 47.59
CA ASN A 5 -13.50 -43.02 47.29
C ASN A 5 -12.67 -42.12 46.37
N VAL A 6 -11.41 -42.46 46.09
CA VAL A 6 -10.56 -41.66 45.17
C VAL A 6 -10.87 -42.03 43.70
N GLY A 7 -11.12 -43.30 43.40
CA GLY A 7 -11.43 -43.77 42.05
C GLY A 7 -12.74 -43.21 41.47
N LYS A 8 -13.78 -43.06 42.30
CA LYS A 8 -15.05 -42.42 41.88
C LYS A 8 -14.90 -40.91 41.67
N LEU A 9 -14.04 -40.23 42.43
CA LEU A 9 -13.77 -38.80 42.23
C LEU A 9 -13.04 -38.56 40.90
N ILE A 10 -12.05 -39.40 40.56
CA ILE A 10 -11.29 -39.28 39.31
C ILE A 10 -12.16 -39.60 38.10
N ALA A 11 -13.00 -40.65 38.16
CA ALA A 11 -13.89 -40.99 37.05
C ALA A 11 -14.94 -39.88 36.78
N THR A 12 -15.45 -39.24 37.84
CA THR A 12 -16.40 -38.12 37.69
C THR A 12 -15.72 -36.87 37.15
N PHE A 13 -14.47 -36.61 37.52
CA PHE A 13 -13.67 -35.49 36.98
C PHE A 13 -13.31 -35.70 35.50
N ILE A 14 -13.03 -36.94 35.07
CA ILE A 14 -12.76 -37.26 33.66
C ILE A 14 -14.03 -37.10 32.81
N ILE A 15 -15.19 -37.53 33.30
CA ILE A 15 -16.47 -37.36 32.58
C ILE A 15 -16.84 -35.87 32.49
N LEU A 16 -16.65 -35.08 33.55
CA LEU A 16 -16.80 -33.63 33.50
C LEU A 16 -15.78 -32.95 32.57
N LEU A 17 -14.53 -33.44 32.50
CA LEU A 17 -13.57 -32.96 31.51
C LEU A 17 -14.01 -33.29 30.09
N HIS A 18 -14.58 -34.47 29.82
CA HIS A 18 -15.05 -34.81 28.47
C HIS A 18 -16.30 -34.00 28.08
N ILE A 19 -17.20 -33.70 29.01
CA ILE A 19 -18.38 -32.87 28.72
C ILE A 19 -17.99 -31.39 28.52
N VAL A 20 -17.01 -30.88 29.29
CA VAL A 20 -16.48 -29.51 29.09
C VAL A 20 -15.59 -29.41 27.83
N VAL A 21 -14.97 -30.52 27.38
CA VAL A 21 -14.17 -30.55 26.14
C VAL A 21 -15.06 -30.77 24.91
N ASP A 22 -16.16 -31.51 24.99
CA ASP A 22 -17.11 -31.69 23.87
C ASP A 22 -18.08 -30.50 23.72
N GLU A 23 -18.45 -29.79 24.81
CA GLU A 23 -19.23 -28.55 24.70
C GLU A 23 -18.39 -27.33 24.27
N ALA A 24 -17.05 -27.44 24.28
CA ALA A 24 -16.16 -26.47 23.63
C ALA A 24 -15.97 -26.73 22.12
N PHE A 25 -16.46 -27.86 21.61
CA PHE A 25 -16.42 -28.23 20.19
C PHE A 25 -17.76 -28.03 19.46
N CYS A 26 -18.69 -27.28 20.06
CA CYS A 26 -19.78 -26.65 19.32
C CYS A 26 -19.38 -25.20 18.97
N ILE A 27 -18.36 -25.05 18.13
CA ILE A 27 -18.24 -23.84 17.31
C ILE A 27 -19.01 -24.14 16.03
N ASP A 28 -20.32 -23.96 16.10
CA ASP A 28 -21.08 -23.53 14.94
C ASP A 28 -20.54 -22.18 14.50
N ASP A 29 -19.55 -22.20 13.60
CA ASP A 29 -19.57 -21.29 12.45
C ASP A 29 -18.64 -21.86 11.36
N VAL A 30 -19.24 -22.58 10.40
CA VAL A 30 -18.68 -22.68 9.05
C VAL A 30 -18.91 -21.32 8.38
N GLY A 31 -18.37 -20.27 8.97
CA GLY A 31 -18.39 -18.90 8.48
C GLY A 31 -16.97 -18.57 8.06
N ASN A 32 -16.68 -18.66 6.75
CA ASN A 32 -15.46 -18.14 6.09
C ASN A 32 -14.46 -17.43 7.02
N GLU A 33 -13.63 -18.17 7.77
CA GLU A 33 -12.53 -17.54 8.49
C GLU A 33 -11.60 -16.99 7.42
N LEU A 34 -11.62 -15.66 7.25
CA LEU A 34 -10.76 -14.93 6.33
C LEU A 34 -9.31 -15.25 6.68
N GLN A 35 -8.73 -16.27 6.05
CA GLN A 35 -7.35 -16.66 6.29
C GLN A 35 -6.44 -15.45 6.13
N CYS A 36 -5.56 -15.22 7.12
CA CYS A 36 -4.57 -14.16 7.05
C CYS A 36 -3.65 -14.38 5.84
N LYS A 37 -3.73 -13.49 4.85
CA LYS A 37 -2.92 -13.46 3.62
C LYS A 37 -2.13 -12.15 3.53
N ALA A 38 -1.46 -11.77 4.61
CA ALA A 38 -0.60 -10.57 4.68
C ALA A 38 0.37 -10.42 3.49
N PRO A 39 1.00 -11.49 2.93
CA PRO A 39 1.82 -11.37 1.72
C PRO A 39 1.07 -10.88 0.49
N ASN A 40 -0.19 -11.29 0.32
CA ASN A 40 -1.02 -10.86 -0.80
C ASN A 40 -1.40 -9.39 -0.65
N ALA A 41 -1.64 -8.93 0.57
CA ALA A 41 -1.89 -7.53 0.87
C ALA A 41 -0.69 -6.64 0.49
N ILE A 42 0.53 -7.04 0.88
CA ILE A 42 1.77 -6.32 0.50
C ILE A 42 1.90 -6.26 -1.03
N SER A 43 1.71 -7.40 -1.71
CA SER A 43 1.77 -7.44 -3.17
C SER A 43 0.68 -6.58 -3.82
N CYS A 44 -0.50 -6.52 -3.23
CA CYS A 44 -1.62 -5.69 -3.69
C CYS A 44 -1.23 -4.20 -3.65
N TYR A 45 -0.72 -3.69 -2.53
CA TYR A 45 -0.26 -2.30 -2.43
C TYR A 45 0.92 -1.99 -3.35
N TRP A 46 1.86 -2.93 -3.54
CA TRP A 46 2.94 -2.76 -4.51
C TRP A 46 2.45 -2.64 -5.94
N ASN A 47 1.45 -3.45 -6.31
CA ASN A 47 0.85 -3.38 -7.64
C ASN A 47 0.12 -2.06 -7.85
N ILE A 48 -0.56 -1.53 -6.82
CA ILE A 48 -1.18 -0.20 -6.88
C ILE A 48 -0.09 0.86 -7.08
N ALA A 49 1.00 0.82 -6.31
CA ALA A 49 2.11 1.75 -6.43
C ALA A 49 2.78 1.70 -7.81
N ASP A 50 2.91 0.52 -8.41
CA ASP A 50 3.50 0.36 -9.73
C ASP A 50 2.54 0.84 -10.83
N LYS A 51 1.26 0.44 -10.77
CA LYS A 51 0.27 0.75 -11.80
C LYS A 51 -0.14 2.22 -11.80
N PHE A 52 -0.46 2.77 -10.63
CA PHE A 52 -1.03 4.12 -10.49
C PHE A 52 0.01 5.17 -10.07
N GLY A 53 1.19 4.73 -9.65
CA GLY A 53 2.29 5.62 -9.26
C GLY A 53 3.43 5.60 -10.25
N LYS A 54 4.35 4.64 -10.09
CA LYS A 54 5.61 4.58 -10.83
C LYS A 54 5.40 4.49 -12.34
N GLY A 55 4.39 3.74 -12.79
CA GLY A 55 4.04 3.61 -14.20
C GLY A 55 3.76 4.96 -14.85
N HIS A 56 2.97 5.82 -14.19
CA HIS A 56 2.71 7.18 -14.68
C HIS A 56 3.96 8.07 -14.65
N PHE A 57 4.77 7.98 -13.59
CA PHE A 57 5.99 8.78 -13.51
C PHE A 57 7.06 8.42 -14.53
N LEU A 58 7.21 7.14 -14.87
CA LEU A 58 8.29 6.62 -15.72
C LEU A 58 7.89 6.47 -17.18
N ALA A 59 6.60 6.43 -17.51
CA ALA A 59 6.11 6.49 -18.88
C ALA A 59 6.21 7.93 -19.41
N VAL A 60 7.43 8.48 -19.49
CA VAL A 60 7.68 9.89 -19.85
C VAL A 60 7.51 10.08 -21.37
N PRO A 61 6.43 10.73 -21.84
CA PRO A 61 6.30 11.07 -23.26
C PRO A 61 7.38 12.08 -23.68
N ALA A 62 7.52 12.28 -24.99
CA ALA A 62 8.43 13.28 -25.54
C ALA A 62 8.05 14.72 -25.09
N ASN A 63 6.76 14.97 -24.89
CA ASN A 63 6.17 16.27 -24.57
C ASN A 63 5.77 16.41 -23.09
N ARG A 64 6.00 17.59 -22.51
CA ARG A 64 5.61 17.97 -21.13
C ARG A 64 4.10 17.98 -20.93
N LYS A 65 3.33 18.42 -21.94
CA LYS A 65 1.88 18.43 -21.88
C LYS A 65 1.34 17.01 -21.67
N ASP A 66 1.77 16.09 -22.53
CA ASP A 66 1.30 14.69 -22.48
C ASP A 66 1.74 14.01 -21.17
N TYR A 67 2.95 14.32 -20.68
CA TYR A 67 3.40 13.84 -19.38
C TYR A 67 2.48 14.26 -18.23
N LEU A 68 2.15 15.55 -18.15
CA LEU A 68 1.32 16.10 -17.09
C LEU A 68 -0.14 15.65 -17.21
N THR A 69 -0.63 15.52 -18.45
CA THR A 69 -1.97 14.98 -18.75
C THR A 69 -2.08 13.51 -18.34
N SER A 70 -0.98 12.75 -18.29
CA SER A 70 -1.01 11.35 -17.83
C SER A 70 -1.31 11.19 -16.33
N PHE A 71 -1.07 12.23 -15.51
CA PHE A 71 -1.47 12.24 -14.10
C PHE A 71 -2.95 12.60 -13.92
N CYS A 72 -3.57 13.03 -15.00
CA CYS A 72 -4.95 13.46 -15.05
C CYS A 72 -5.80 12.32 -15.60
N GLN A 73 -6.84 11.93 -14.88
CA GLN A 73 -7.85 10.97 -15.38
C GLN A 73 -8.73 11.59 -16.49
N VAL A 74 -8.16 12.37 -17.42
CA VAL A 74 -8.85 13.03 -18.55
C VAL A 74 -8.73 12.17 -19.83
N SER A 75 -8.63 10.85 -19.64
CA SER A 75 -8.62 9.85 -20.70
C SER A 75 -10.04 9.34 -20.92
N ASP A 76 -10.43 9.10 -22.18
CA ASP A 76 -11.72 8.49 -22.56
C ASP A 76 -11.95 7.12 -21.87
N ASN A 77 -10.91 6.54 -21.28
CA ASN A 77 -10.98 5.42 -20.35
C ASN A 77 -10.25 5.80 -19.05
N PRO A 78 -10.93 6.34 -18.02
CA PRO A 78 -10.31 6.57 -16.72
C PRO A 78 -9.88 5.20 -16.17
N VAL A 79 -8.60 5.07 -15.80
CA VAL A 79 -8.15 3.88 -15.08
C VAL A 79 -8.81 3.95 -13.71
N GLU A 80 -9.87 3.16 -13.54
CA GLU A 80 -10.62 3.08 -12.29
C GLU A 80 -9.63 2.71 -11.18
N PHE A 81 -9.44 3.65 -10.26
CA PHE A 81 -8.62 3.40 -9.08
C PHE A 81 -9.38 2.34 -8.29
N PRO A 82 -8.75 1.19 -7.93
CA PRO A 82 -9.47 0.12 -7.26
C PRO A 82 -10.12 0.69 -6.01
N GLU A 83 -11.40 0.44 -5.79
CA GLU A 83 -12.11 0.92 -4.60
C GLU A 83 -11.43 0.43 -3.31
N ASP A 84 -11.67 1.19 -2.23
CA ASP A 84 -10.98 1.12 -0.93
C ASP A 84 -11.37 -0.17 -0.17
N ALA A 85 -10.97 -1.34 -0.66
CA ALA A 85 -11.33 -2.61 -0.03
C ALA A 85 -10.41 -3.79 -0.43
N THR A 86 -9.92 -3.87 -1.68
CA THR A 86 -9.38 -5.14 -2.18
C THR A 86 -8.10 -5.60 -1.48
N CYS A 87 -7.26 -4.68 -1.01
CA CYS A 87 -6.04 -5.07 -0.29
C CYS A 87 -6.31 -5.42 1.18
N LYS A 88 -7.31 -4.76 1.81
CA LYS A 88 -7.71 -4.94 3.22
C LYS A 88 -8.28 -6.34 3.46
N ASP A 89 -9.01 -6.87 2.49
CA ASP A 89 -9.60 -8.21 2.56
C ASP A 89 -8.55 -9.32 2.76
N PHE A 90 -7.33 -9.13 2.22
CA PHE A 90 -6.25 -10.10 2.38
C PHE A 90 -5.72 -10.19 3.81
N TYR A 91 -5.95 -9.20 4.67
CA TYR A 91 -5.48 -9.23 6.06
C TYR A 91 -6.58 -9.01 7.09
N ALA A 92 -7.84 -9.12 6.68
CA ALA A 92 -8.99 -8.96 7.55
C ALA A 92 -8.97 -9.95 8.74
N GLY A 93 -8.57 -11.21 8.53
CA GLY A 93 -8.38 -12.19 9.60
C GLY A 93 -6.95 -12.34 10.12
N CYS A 94 -6.06 -11.38 9.85
CA CYS A 94 -4.77 -11.31 10.53
C CYS A 94 -4.90 -10.75 11.95
N THR A 95 -3.86 -10.95 12.77
CA THR A 95 -3.80 -10.37 14.12
C THR A 95 -3.74 -8.83 14.06
N ASP A 96 -4.15 -8.16 15.13
CA ASP A 96 -4.03 -6.69 15.22
C ASP A 96 -2.58 -6.22 15.10
N PHE A 97 -1.63 -7.03 15.57
CA PHE A 97 -0.21 -6.76 15.38
C PHE A 97 0.17 -6.73 13.89
N ASP A 98 -0.30 -7.70 13.11
CA ASP A 98 -0.05 -7.75 11.67
C ASP A 98 -0.77 -6.64 10.91
N LYS A 99 -2.02 -6.34 11.29
CA LYS A 99 -2.81 -5.23 10.72
C LYS A 99 -2.09 -3.88 10.84
N ARG A 100 -1.44 -3.60 11.99
CA ARG A 100 -0.67 -2.37 12.19
C ARG A 100 0.50 -2.19 11.21
N GLN A 101 0.97 -3.28 10.60
CA GLN A 101 2.03 -3.22 9.59
C GLN A 101 1.55 -2.61 8.27
N PHE A 102 0.24 -2.54 8.05
CA PHE A 102 -0.38 -1.99 6.84
C PHE A 102 -0.78 -0.51 6.96
N ALA A 103 -0.77 0.07 8.17
CA ALA A 103 -1.23 1.44 8.41
C ALA A 103 -0.58 2.49 7.48
N ARG A 104 0.72 2.38 7.23
CA ARG A 104 1.43 3.26 6.29
C ARG A 104 0.96 3.08 4.85
N MET A 105 0.82 1.84 4.41
CA MET A 105 0.35 1.53 3.05
C MET A 105 -1.11 1.95 2.85
N GLU A 106 -1.97 1.80 3.86
CA GLU A 106 -3.35 2.30 3.84
C GLU A 106 -3.41 3.84 3.72
N ALA A 107 -2.60 4.55 4.52
CA ALA A 107 -2.53 6.01 4.44
C ALA A 107 -2.01 6.48 3.07
N GLY A 108 -0.98 5.81 2.55
CA GLY A 108 -0.46 6.05 1.20
C GLY A 108 -1.51 5.82 0.12
N TYR A 109 -2.26 4.72 0.23
CA TYR A 109 -3.36 4.38 -0.68
C TYR A 109 -4.44 5.47 -0.68
N ALA A 110 -4.94 5.86 0.50
CA ALA A 110 -6.02 6.85 0.63
C ALA A 110 -5.62 8.21 0.05
N GLU A 111 -4.39 8.66 0.32
CA GLU A 111 -3.87 9.91 -0.24
C GLU A 111 -3.64 9.81 -1.76
N LEU A 112 -3.18 8.66 -2.26
CA LEU A 112 -3.01 8.46 -3.70
C LEU A 112 -4.36 8.44 -4.43
N GLN A 113 -5.36 7.76 -3.87
CA GLN A 113 -6.72 7.70 -4.41
C GLN A 113 -7.33 9.11 -4.46
N LYS A 114 -7.22 9.87 -3.36
CA LYS A 114 -7.67 11.26 -3.30
C LYS A 114 -6.95 12.14 -4.33
N ALA A 115 -5.64 11.96 -4.48
CA ALA A 115 -4.87 12.71 -5.46
C ALA A 115 -5.27 12.37 -6.91
N ALA A 116 -5.54 11.09 -7.20
CA ALA A 116 -5.89 10.61 -8.53
C ALA A 116 -7.32 10.95 -8.96
N THR A 117 -8.26 11.08 -8.02
CA THR A 117 -9.70 11.29 -8.28
C THR A 117 -10.15 12.75 -8.16
N ALA A 118 -9.30 13.64 -7.64
CA ALA A 118 -9.61 15.05 -7.52
C ALA A 118 -9.57 15.74 -8.89
N THR A 119 -10.75 16.08 -9.43
CA THR A 119 -10.95 16.65 -10.78
C THR A 119 -10.47 18.10 -10.92
N ASP A 120 -10.28 18.82 -9.82
CA ASP A 120 -9.73 20.18 -9.74
C ASP A 120 -8.20 20.26 -9.88
N VAL A 121 -7.53 19.10 -9.96
CA VAL A 121 -6.07 18.97 -9.91
C VAL A 121 -5.38 19.22 -11.25
N CYS A 122 -6.08 18.99 -12.36
CA CYS A 122 -5.44 18.92 -13.66
C CYS A 122 -4.95 20.23 -14.21
N GLN A 123 -5.76 21.29 -14.07
CA GLN A 123 -5.33 22.63 -14.48
C GLN A 123 -4.09 23.12 -13.70
N PRO A 124 -4.03 22.98 -12.36
CA PRO A 124 -2.81 23.25 -11.61
C PRO A 124 -1.59 22.46 -12.10
N VAL A 125 -1.71 21.14 -12.32
CA VAL A 125 -0.57 20.31 -12.72
C VAL A 125 -0.08 20.63 -14.14
N GLU A 126 -0.98 20.86 -15.10
CA GLU A 126 -0.61 21.26 -16.47
C GLU A 126 0.20 22.56 -16.53
N SER A 127 -0.01 23.49 -15.59
CA SER A 127 0.72 24.76 -15.53
C SER A 127 2.24 24.58 -15.35
N LEU A 128 2.67 23.43 -14.81
CA LEU A 128 4.08 23.10 -14.64
C LEU A 128 4.82 22.86 -15.96
N ARG A 129 4.12 22.73 -17.10
CA ARG A 129 4.71 22.47 -18.41
C ARG A 129 5.81 23.47 -18.79
N GLU A 130 5.74 24.70 -18.29
CA GLU A 130 6.68 25.76 -18.63
C GLU A 130 8.04 25.56 -17.94
N CYS A 131 8.04 25.03 -16.72
CA CYS A 131 9.21 24.95 -15.86
C CYS A 131 9.71 23.52 -15.59
N LEU A 132 8.91 22.48 -15.86
CA LEU A 132 9.25 21.08 -15.60
C LEU A 132 10.40 20.59 -16.48
N ASN A 133 11.42 20.01 -15.86
CA ASN A 133 12.56 19.40 -16.54
C ASN A 133 12.40 17.88 -16.71
N LEU A 134 11.80 17.45 -17.83
CA LEU A 134 11.63 16.02 -18.14
C LEU A 134 12.93 15.25 -18.30
N ASN A 135 14.05 15.90 -18.63
CA ASN A 135 15.33 15.21 -18.77
C ASN A 135 15.82 14.65 -17.43
N VAL A 136 15.45 15.28 -16.31
CA VAL A 136 15.75 14.74 -14.98
C VAL A 136 14.97 13.44 -14.73
N ILE A 137 13.72 13.38 -15.18
CA ILE A 137 12.85 12.21 -14.98
C ILE A 137 13.28 11.07 -15.92
N ARG A 138 13.53 11.36 -17.20
CA ARG A 138 14.00 10.37 -18.19
C ARG A 138 15.32 9.71 -17.80
N ASN A 139 16.21 10.47 -17.18
CA ASN A 139 17.50 9.97 -16.71
C ASN A 139 17.48 9.59 -15.22
N CYS A 140 16.29 9.38 -14.65
CA CYS A 140 16.16 8.91 -13.28
C CYS A 140 16.55 7.44 -13.20
N ASP A 141 17.81 7.17 -12.89
CA ASP A 141 18.30 5.82 -12.67
C ASP A 141 17.74 5.27 -11.34
N LEU A 142 16.73 4.42 -11.46
CA LEU A 142 16.11 3.76 -10.32
C LEU A 142 16.89 2.49 -9.97
N PRO A 143 17.22 2.29 -8.68
CA PRO A 143 17.90 1.07 -8.26
C PRO A 143 17.06 -0.16 -8.62
N PRO A 144 17.69 -1.27 -9.02
CA PRO A 144 16.98 -2.50 -9.32
C PRO A 144 16.25 -3.01 -8.06
N VAL A 145 15.06 -3.58 -8.28
CA VAL A 145 14.32 -4.26 -7.22
C VAL A 145 14.93 -5.64 -7.03
N SER A 146 15.69 -5.82 -5.95
CA SER A 146 16.33 -7.09 -5.58
C SER A 146 15.42 -7.96 -4.72
N GLY A 147 15.60 -9.28 -4.77
CA GLY A 147 14.89 -10.25 -3.92
C GLY A 147 13.66 -10.89 -4.57
N VAL A 148 13.26 -12.04 -4.02
CA VAL A 148 12.09 -12.84 -4.46
C VAL A 148 10.96 -12.71 -3.43
N GLY A 149 9.70 -12.88 -3.87
CA GLY A 149 8.54 -12.86 -2.98
C GLY A 149 8.38 -11.53 -2.25
N ILE A 150 8.04 -11.55 -0.97
CA ILE A 150 7.90 -10.37 -0.09
C ILE A 150 9.07 -10.24 0.92
N SER A 151 10.27 -10.67 0.53
CA SER A 151 11.46 -10.63 1.40
C SER A 151 11.84 -9.20 1.84
N PHE A 152 12.45 -9.07 3.03
CA PHE A 152 12.94 -7.80 3.57
C PHE A 152 13.83 -7.02 2.60
N ALA A 153 14.72 -7.73 1.88
CA ALA A 153 15.55 -7.14 0.83
C ALA A 153 14.72 -6.51 -0.29
N ARG A 154 13.63 -7.17 -0.72
CA ARG A 154 12.70 -6.64 -1.71
C ARG A 154 11.90 -5.46 -1.20
N MET A 155 11.42 -5.52 0.04
CA MET A 155 10.72 -4.38 0.64
C MET A 155 11.63 -3.14 0.68
N THR A 156 12.88 -3.32 1.12
CA THR A 156 13.88 -2.26 1.20
C THR A 156 14.25 -1.70 -0.17
N SER A 157 14.48 -2.56 -1.17
CA SER A 157 14.83 -2.11 -2.52
C SER A 157 13.68 -1.36 -3.19
N ARG A 158 12.43 -1.81 -3.01
CA ARG A 158 11.23 -1.12 -3.51
C ARG A 158 11.02 0.25 -2.88
N ARG A 159 11.21 0.38 -1.56
CA ARG A 159 11.19 1.68 -0.87
C ARG A 159 12.28 2.60 -1.40
N ARG A 160 13.52 2.13 -1.52
CA ARG A 160 14.64 2.92 -2.08
C ARG A 160 14.37 3.40 -3.50
N ALA A 161 13.78 2.55 -4.34
CA ALA A 161 13.38 2.95 -5.69
C ALA A 161 12.28 4.04 -5.67
N ALA A 162 11.29 3.93 -4.79
CA ALA A 162 10.25 4.95 -4.63
C ALA A 162 10.82 6.29 -4.14
N GLU A 163 11.71 6.27 -3.15
CA GLU A 163 12.37 7.48 -2.64
C GLU A 163 13.25 8.14 -3.70
N LYS A 164 13.97 7.34 -4.50
CA LYS A 164 14.76 7.86 -5.63
C LYS A 164 13.87 8.53 -6.67
N LEU A 165 12.73 7.92 -7.01
CA LEU A 165 11.76 8.50 -7.93
C LEU A 165 11.23 9.85 -7.41
N LYS A 166 10.85 9.91 -6.14
CA LYS A 166 10.45 11.16 -5.46
C LYS A 166 11.54 12.24 -5.55
N ALA A 167 12.79 11.88 -5.32
CA ALA A 167 13.91 12.82 -5.45
C ALA A 167 14.10 13.32 -6.89
N CYS A 168 13.97 12.46 -7.90
CA CYS A 168 14.01 12.86 -9.30
C CYS A 168 12.87 13.82 -9.66
N LEU A 169 11.65 13.57 -9.17
CA LEU A 169 10.51 14.45 -9.36
C LEU A 169 10.76 15.83 -8.73
N GLN A 170 11.22 15.88 -7.48
CA GLN A 170 11.58 17.14 -6.82
C GLN A 170 12.65 17.91 -7.59
N LYS A 171 13.68 17.22 -8.08
CA LYS A 171 14.73 17.83 -8.90
C LYS A 171 14.20 18.34 -10.24
N SER A 172 13.23 17.64 -10.86
CA SER A 172 12.61 18.07 -12.11
C SER A 172 11.79 19.36 -11.98
N LEU A 173 11.35 19.68 -10.75
CA LEU A 173 10.55 20.87 -10.42
C LEU A 173 11.39 22.03 -9.86
N HIS A 174 12.70 21.88 -9.73
CA HIS A 174 13.56 22.87 -9.05
C HIS A 174 13.54 24.26 -9.71
N SER A 175 13.31 24.31 -11.03
CA SER A 175 13.17 25.56 -11.81
C SER A 175 11.78 26.20 -11.74
N CYS A 176 10.79 25.54 -11.12
CA CYS A 176 9.45 26.07 -10.98
C CYS A 176 9.38 27.06 -9.82
N ASP A 177 8.81 28.25 -10.06
CA ASP A 177 8.57 29.22 -8.99
C ASP A 177 7.47 28.71 -8.05
N SER A 178 7.85 28.40 -6.81
CA SER A 178 6.94 27.95 -5.76
C SER A 178 5.81 28.94 -5.44
N LYS A 179 5.99 30.25 -5.69
CA LYS A 179 4.94 31.27 -5.48
C LYS A 179 3.84 31.19 -6.54
N ILE A 180 4.20 30.75 -7.75
CA ILE A 180 3.29 30.63 -8.89
C ILE A 180 2.68 29.23 -8.94
N TYR A 181 3.50 28.19 -8.76
CA TYR A 181 3.12 26.80 -9.00
C TYR A 181 3.03 25.93 -7.73
N GLY A 182 3.06 26.54 -6.54
CA GLY A 182 3.14 25.82 -5.27
C GLY A 182 2.06 24.76 -5.06
N ALA A 183 0.81 25.02 -5.46
CA ALA A 183 -0.28 24.05 -5.36
C ALA A 183 -0.03 22.79 -6.22
N ALA A 184 0.43 22.99 -7.46
CA ALA A 184 0.74 21.92 -8.40
C ALA A 184 1.95 21.09 -7.95
N MET A 185 3.00 21.76 -7.49
CA MET A 185 4.18 21.10 -6.92
C MET A 185 3.83 20.30 -5.65
N GLY A 186 3.00 20.88 -4.78
CA GLY A 186 2.50 20.21 -3.58
C GLY A 186 1.66 18.97 -3.91
N HIS A 187 0.86 19.03 -4.97
CA HIS A 187 0.09 17.88 -5.44
C HIS A 187 1.01 16.75 -5.93
N LEU A 188 1.97 17.03 -6.82
CA LEU A 188 2.93 16.03 -7.29
C LEU A 188 3.77 15.44 -6.16
N LYS A 189 4.12 16.27 -5.16
CA LYS A 189 4.80 15.80 -3.94
C LYS A 189 3.94 14.80 -3.15
N ARG A 190 2.64 15.06 -2.98
CA ARG A 190 1.73 14.13 -2.29
C ARG A 190 1.66 12.78 -3.00
N ILE A 191 1.51 12.76 -4.32
CA ILE A 191 1.54 11.50 -5.10
C ILE A 191 2.86 10.75 -4.85
N ALA A 192 4.00 11.44 -4.92
CA ALA A 192 5.30 10.82 -4.71
C ALA A 192 5.48 10.27 -3.29
N ASP A 193 5.00 11.00 -2.27
CA ASP A 193 4.99 10.55 -0.88
C ASP A 193 4.11 9.30 -0.71
N SER A 194 2.91 9.28 -1.28
CA SER A 194 2.01 8.12 -1.24
C SER A 194 2.62 6.87 -1.88
N ILE A 195 3.37 7.01 -2.97
CA ILE A 195 4.08 5.87 -3.59
C ILE A 195 5.15 5.30 -2.65
N VAL A 196 5.85 6.15 -1.90
CA VAL A 196 6.81 5.69 -0.88
C VAL A 196 6.09 4.91 0.21
N GLU A 197 4.97 5.44 0.71
CA GLU A 197 4.17 4.79 1.76
C GLU A 197 3.62 3.42 1.31
N LEU A 198 3.11 3.30 0.09
CA LEU A 198 2.65 2.03 -0.49
C LEU A 198 3.76 0.98 -0.63
N ASN A 199 5.03 1.39 -0.71
CA ASN A 199 6.19 0.48 -0.74
C ASN A 199 6.82 0.27 0.64
N THR A 200 6.20 0.76 1.72
CA THR A 200 6.77 0.73 3.07
C THR A 200 5.81 0.15 4.11
N PRO A 201 5.83 -1.18 4.34
CA PRO A 201 5.21 -1.76 5.52
C PRO A 201 5.79 -1.14 6.80
N SER A 202 4.96 -0.94 7.83
CA SER A 202 5.37 -0.24 9.08
C SER A 202 6.56 -0.92 9.78
N MET A 203 6.80 -2.21 9.52
CA MET A 203 7.97 -2.96 10.02
C MET A 203 9.32 -2.45 9.50
N LEU A 204 9.35 -1.69 8.40
CA LEU A 204 10.55 -1.02 7.88
C LEU A 204 10.77 0.39 8.46
N GLY A 205 9.95 0.78 9.44
CA GLY A 205 9.92 2.14 10.02
C GLY A 205 10.72 2.31 11.32
N VAL A 206 11.62 1.39 11.66
CA VAL A 206 12.58 1.56 12.78
C VAL A 206 13.82 2.29 12.30
#